data_AF-A0A7C7A559-F1
#
_entry.id   AF-A0A7C7A559-F1
#
_cell.length_a   1.000
_cell.length_b   1.000
_cell.length_c   1.000
_cell.angle_alpha   90.00
_cell.angle_beta   90.00
_cell.angle_gamma   90.00
#
_symmetry.space_group_name_H-M   'P 1'
#
loop_
_entity.id
_entity.type
_entity.pdbx_description
1 polymer ?
#
loop_
_entity_poly.entity_id
_entity_poly.type
_entity_poly.pdbx_seq_one_letter_code
_entity_poly.pdbx_strand_id
1 'polypeptide(L)'
;MKQSLIIIYGALAVLIVIAYLVGGSAIIMDGINISIITMYRSFLMLVASFIIIGQLNVLLSADTIEKWLQKYNGIKAIIVSAVAGGLFPGGPYIYYPFILSFKEKKLPFYILITFIFGKQVYDISRFPMEASFVSPGIALIRHLITFPIPIIVGLLALKLYGSTVSINPTLKAGEKDDSNNINS
;
A
#
# COMPACT_ATOMS: atom_id res chain seq x y z
N MET A 1 -8.51 15.85 2.19
CA MET A 1 -7.63 16.26 1.08
C MET A 1 -7.19 17.73 1.18
N LYS A 2 -8.11 18.70 1.33
CA LYS A 2 -7.76 20.13 1.44
C LYS A 2 -6.75 20.45 2.55
N GLN A 3 -6.91 19.88 3.75
CA GLN A 3 -5.97 20.06 4.86
C GLN A 3 -4.55 19.55 4.56
N SER A 4 -4.43 18.37 3.96
CA SER A 4 -3.13 17.81 3.57
C SER A 4 -2.41 18.67 2.54
N LEU A 5 -3.14 19.25 1.57
CA LEU A 5 -2.58 20.16 0.59
C LEU A 5 -2.05 21.44 1.25
N ILE A 6 -2.81 22.03 2.18
CA ILE A 6 -2.37 23.22 2.91
C ILE A 6 -1.06 22.95 3.66
N ILE A 7 -0.95 21.80 4.36
CA ILE A 7 0.27 21.41 5.08
C ILE A 7 1.46 21.27 4.12
N ILE A 8 1.26 20.58 2.99
CA ILE A 8 2.32 20.33 2.00
C ILE A 8 2.80 21.63 1.35
N TYR A 9 1.87 22.47 0.87
CA TYR A 9 2.22 23.73 0.23
C TYR A 9 2.79 24.75 1.23
N GLY A 10 2.33 24.73 2.47
CA GLY A 10 2.92 25.53 3.55
C GLY A 10 4.37 25.12 3.81
N ALA A 11 4.66 23.82 3.96
CA ALA A 11 6.02 23.32 4.12
C ALA A 11 6.91 23.65 2.91
N LEU A 12 6.39 23.51 1.69
CA LEU A 12 7.10 23.88 0.46
C LEU A 12 7.49 25.35 0.45
N ALA A 13 6.56 26.26 0.78
CA ALA A 13 6.81 27.69 0.81
C ALA A 13 7.92 28.04 1.82
N VAL A 14 7.86 27.46 3.03
CA VAL A 14 8.89 27.64 4.07
C VAL A 14 10.25 27.16 3.57
N LEU A 15 10.33 25.98 2.95
CA LEU A 15 11.60 25.45 2.43
C LEU A 15 12.18 26.30 1.29
N ILE A 16 11.34 26.86 0.41
CA ILE A 16 11.80 27.78 -0.66
C ILE A 16 12.39 29.06 -0.06
N VAL A 17 11.73 29.64 0.96
CA VAL A 17 12.23 30.82 1.65
C VAL A 17 13.58 30.51 2.32
N ILE A 18 13.69 29.39 3.03
CA ILE A 18 14.95 28.97 3.66
C ILE A 18 16.05 28.78 2.61
N ALA A 19 15.77 28.07 1.51
CA ALA A 19 16.74 27.84 0.45
C ALA A 19 17.23 29.16 -0.18
N TYR A 20 16.31 30.11 -0.39
CA TYR A 20 16.65 31.44 -0.89
C TYR A 20 17.58 32.20 0.08
N LEU A 21 17.28 32.15 1.38
CA LEU A 21 18.09 32.85 2.39
C LEU A 21 19.48 32.22 2.58
N VAL A 22 19.61 30.91 2.39
CA VAL A 22 20.89 30.18 2.58
C VAL A 22 21.82 30.32 1.39
N GLY A 23 21.31 30.28 0.15
CA GLY A 23 22.17 30.30 -1.04
C GLY A 23 21.53 30.88 -2.29
N GLY A 24 20.49 31.71 -2.13
CA GLY A 24 19.86 32.44 -3.21
C GLY A 24 19.08 31.56 -4.19
N SER A 25 18.90 32.07 -5.40
CA SER A 25 18.15 31.40 -6.47
C SER A 25 18.82 30.14 -7.00
N ALA A 26 20.14 30.00 -6.84
CA ALA A 26 20.90 28.86 -7.36
C ALA A 26 20.48 27.54 -6.69
N ILE A 27 20.42 27.50 -5.36
CA ILE A 27 20.00 26.30 -4.61
C ILE A 27 18.54 25.93 -4.92
N ILE A 28 17.66 26.92 -5.13
CA ILE A 28 16.28 26.67 -5.52
C ILE A 28 16.24 25.96 -6.89
N MET A 29 17.04 26.42 -7.84
CA MET A 29 17.09 25.84 -9.18
C MET A 29 17.62 24.40 -9.14
N ASP A 30 18.65 24.12 -8.35
CA ASP A 30 19.16 22.77 -8.13
C ASP A 30 18.07 21.86 -7.52
N GLY A 31 17.34 22.37 -6.52
CA GLY A 31 16.20 21.67 -5.91
C GLY A 31 15.08 21.36 -6.91
N ILE A 32 14.75 22.31 -7.80
CA ILE A 32 13.77 22.10 -8.88
C ILE A 32 14.25 21.04 -9.86
N ASN A 33 15.53 21.07 -10.27
CA ASN A 33 16.10 20.09 -11.19
C ASN A 33 16.04 18.67 -10.61
N ILE A 34 16.43 18.50 -9.34
CA ILE A 34 16.31 17.22 -8.62
C ILE A 34 14.84 16.79 -8.54
N SER A 35 13.93 17.73 -8.27
CA SER A 35 12.49 17.46 -8.19
C SER A 35 11.91 16.98 -9.52
N ILE A 36 12.29 17.58 -10.65
CA ILE A 36 11.85 17.18 -11.99
C ILE A 36 12.34 15.77 -12.33
N ILE A 37 13.62 15.48 -12.07
CA ILE A 37 14.20 14.14 -12.32
C ILE A 37 13.48 13.09 -11.46
N THR A 38 13.26 13.40 -10.18
CA THR A 38 12.54 12.51 -9.26
C THR A 38 11.10 12.31 -9.71
N MET A 39 10.40 13.38 -10.09
CA MET A 39 9.04 13.33 -10.62
C MET A 39 8.95 12.42 -11.84
N TYR A 40 9.85 12.56 -12.81
CA TYR A 40 9.83 11.74 -14.02
C TYR A 40 10.06 10.25 -13.70
N ARG A 41 11.02 9.92 -12.84
CA ARG A 41 11.27 8.55 -12.39
C ARG A 41 10.06 7.95 -11.67
N SER A 42 9.49 8.70 -10.74
CA SER A 42 8.29 8.27 -10.00
C SER A 42 7.08 8.15 -10.91
N PHE A 43 6.89 9.05 -11.88
CA PHE A 43 5.79 9.01 -12.84
C PHE A 43 5.80 7.73 -13.67
N LEU A 44 6.95 7.37 -14.27
CA LEU A 44 7.07 6.13 -15.03
C LEU A 44 6.77 4.90 -14.19
N MET A 45 7.25 4.87 -12.95
CA MET A 45 6.97 3.79 -12.01
C MET A 45 5.47 3.72 -11.67
N LEU A 46 4.82 4.85 -11.41
CA LEU A 46 3.37 4.91 -11.12
C LEU A 46 2.53 4.45 -12.31
N VAL A 47 2.89 4.86 -13.53
CA VAL A 47 2.21 4.41 -14.76
C VAL A 47 2.28 2.90 -14.90
N ALA A 48 3.48 2.31 -14.79
CA ALA A 48 3.65 0.86 -14.85
C ALA A 48 2.83 0.15 -13.75
N SER A 49 2.80 0.73 -12.56
CA SER A 49 2.09 0.17 -11.42
C SER A 49 0.57 0.20 -11.58
N PHE A 50 0.00 1.30 -12.11
CA PHE A 50 -1.42 1.38 -12.39
C PHE A 50 -1.84 0.42 -13.52
N ILE A 51 -0.97 0.21 -14.52
CA ILE A 51 -1.20 -0.82 -15.54
C ILE A 51 -1.26 -2.20 -14.88
N ILE A 52 -0.31 -2.54 -14.02
CA ILE A 52 -0.31 -3.82 -13.28
C ILE A 52 -1.59 -3.98 -12.46
N ILE A 53 -2.00 -2.96 -11.70
CA ILE A 53 -3.25 -3.00 -10.92
C ILE A 53 -4.47 -3.21 -11.82
N GLY A 54 -4.52 -2.54 -12.97
CA GLY A 54 -5.59 -2.72 -13.96
C GLY A 54 -5.65 -4.16 -14.46
N GLN A 55 -4.51 -4.73 -14.87
CA GLN A 55 -4.44 -6.12 -15.33
C GLN A 55 -4.81 -7.11 -14.22
N LEU A 56 -4.30 -6.90 -13.01
CA LEU A 56 -4.65 -7.76 -11.87
C LEU A 56 -6.14 -7.71 -11.55
N ASN A 57 -6.81 -6.56 -11.73
CA ASN A 57 -8.25 -6.48 -11.53
C ASN A 57 -9.05 -7.28 -12.57
N VAL A 58 -8.60 -7.28 -13.82
CA VAL A 58 -9.21 -8.09 -14.89
C VAL A 58 -8.96 -9.58 -14.67
N LEU A 59 -7.71 -9.96 -14.36
CA LEU A 59 -7.33 -11.36 -14.14
C LEU A 59 -7.98 -11.96 -12.89
N LEU A 60 -8.02 -11.18 -11.81
CA LEU A 60 -8.64 -11.55 -10.54
C LEU A 60 -10.08 -11.06 -10.51
N SER A 61 -10.89 -11.49 -11.48
CA SER A 61 -12.33 -11.27 -11.49
C SER A 61 -13.00 -11.91 -10.26
N ALA A 62 -14.21 -11.47 -9.91
CA ALA A 62 -14.98 -12.07 -8.81
C ALA A 62 -15.13 -13.60 -8.99
N ASP A 63 -15.44 -14.04 -10.22
CA ASP A 63 -15.59 -15.46 -10.57
C ASP A 63 -14.26 -16.24 -10.42
N THR A 64 -13.14 -15.65 -10.84
CA THR A 64 -11.81 -16.27 -10.70
C THR A 64 -11.48 -16.47 -9.22
N ILE A 65 -11.74 -15.45 -8.40
CA ILE A 65 -11.48 -15.50 -6.97
C ILE A 65 -12.41 -16.51 -6.30
N GLU A 66 -13.69 -16.55 -6.65
CA GLU A 66 -14.62 -17.53 -6.09
C GLU A 66 -14.17 -18.96 -6.38
N LYS A 67 -13.84 -19.27 -7.64
CA LYS A 67 -13.30 -20.59 -8.04
C LYS A 67 -11.99 -20.90 -7.30
N TRP A 68 -11.14 -19.90 -7.11
CA TRP A 68 -9.89 -20.07 -6.37
C TRP A 68 -10.16 -20.36 -4.89
N LEU A 69 -11.11 -19.69 -4.25
CA LEU A 69 -11.52 -19.92 -2.85
C LEU A 69 -12.20 -21.27 -2.64
N GLN A 70 -12.94 -21.76 -3.64
CA GLN A 70 -13.49 -23.11 -3.62
C GLN A 70 -12.38 -24.17 -3.61
N LYS A 71 -11.28 -23.94 -4.34
CA LYS A 71 -10.12 -24.85 -4.42
C LYS A 71 -9.15 -24.70 -3.24
N TYR A 72 -8.95 -23.49 -2.76
CA TYR A 72 -8.02 -23.15 -1.69
C TYR A 72 -8.77 -22.44 -0.57
N ASN A 73 -9.00 -23.14 0.54
CA ASN A 73 -9.64 -22.59 1.74
C ASN A 73 -8.75 -22.75 2.99
N GLY A 74 -9.13 -22.07 4.07
CA GLY A 74 -8.43 -22.14 5.36
C GLY A 74 -6.93 -21.84 5.26
N ILE A 75 -6.10 -22.74 5.80
CA ILE A 75 -4.65 -22.56 5.87
C ILE A 75 -3.97 -22.45 4.49
N LYS A 76 -4.50 -23.14 3.46
CA LYS A 76 -3.95 -23.05 2.10
C LYS A 76 -4.13 -21.66 1.52
N ALA A 77 -5.32 -21.07 1.71
CA ALA A 77 -5.59 -19.70 1.31
C ALA A 77 -4.71 -18.70 2.07
N ILE A 78 -4.48 -18.92 3.37
CA ILE A 78 -3.59 -18.08 4.20
C ILE A 78 -2.16 -18.07 3.64
N ILE A 79 -1.56 -19.24 3.40
CA ILE A 79 -0.19 -19.34 2.89
C ILE A 79 -0.06 -18.64 1.54
N VAL A 80 -0.97 -18.89 0.61
CA VAL A 80 -0.96 -18.25 -0.71
C VAL A 80 -1.12 -16.74 -0.59
N SER A 81 -2.01 -16.27 0.30
CA SER A 81 -2.23 -14.84 0.51
C SER A 81 -0.99 -14.15 1.10
N ALA A 82 -0.28 -14.81 2.02
CA ALA A 82 0.94 -14.28 2.62
C ALA A 82 2.04 -14.12 1.57
N VAL A 83 2.25 -15.16 0.76
CA VAL A 83 3.24 -15.16 -0.33
C VAL A 83 2.86 -14.13 -1.39
N ALA A 84 1.59 -14.08 -1.80
CA ALA A 84 1.10 -13.12 -2.78
C ALA A 84 1.29 -11.68 -2.29
N GLY A 85 1.02 -11.40 -1.01
CA GLY A 85 1.30 -10.10 -0.40
C GLY A 85 2.78 -9.75 -0.42
N GLY A 86 3.64 -10.69 -0.03
CA GLY A 86 5.09 -10.49 0.00
C GLY A 86 5.74 -10.26 -1.37
N LEU A 87 5.21 -10.91 -2.41
CA LEU A 87 5.62 -10.75 -3.80
C LEU A 87 4.95 -9.56 -4.49
N PHE A 88 3.93 -8.96 -3.87
CA PHE A 88 3.18 -7.90 -4.52
C PHE A 88 4.07 -6.67 -4.76
N PRO A 89 4.22 -6.24 -6.02
CA PRO A 89 5.14 -5.16 -6.35
C PRO A 89 4.60 -3.81 -5.88
N GLY A 90 5.53 -2.90 -5.58
CA GLY A 90 5.22 -1.50 -5.37
C GLY A 90 4.96 -1.07 -3.92
N GLY A 91 4.91 0.24 -3.75
CA GLY A 91 4.66 0.91 -2.47
C GLY A 91 3.17 1.04 -2.12
N PRO A 92 2.86 1.75 -1.02
CA PRO A 92 1.49 1.90 -0.50
C PRO A 92 0.50 2.45 -1.52
N TYR A 93 0.94 3.32 -2.42
CA TYR A 93 0.10 3.87 -3.50
C TYR A 93 -0.37 2.85 -4.53
N ILE A 94 0.15 1.61 -4.49
CA ILE A 94 -0.12 0.56 -5.46
C ILE A 94 -0.93 -0.55 -4.79
N TYR A 95 -0.43 -1.08 -3.67
CA TYR A 95 -1.07 -2.22 -3.03
C TYR A 95 -2.33 -1.86 -2.24
N TYR A 96 -2.47 -0.63 -1.71
CA TYR A 96 -3.72 -0.23 -1.02
C TYR A 96 -4.91 -0.08 -1.97
N PRO A 97 -4.79 0.56 -3.15
CA PRO A 97 -5.86 0.51 -4.15
C PRO A 97 -6.20 -0.92 -4.60
N PHE A 98 -5.20 -1.79 -4.72
CA PHE A 98 -5.44 -3.20 -5.03
C PHE A 98 -6.21 -3.93 -3.91
N ILE A 99 -5.85 -3.70 -2.65
CA ILE A 99 -6.56 -4.18 -1.47
C ILE A 99 -8.02 -3.69 -1.47
N LEU A 100 -8.29 -2.47 -1.91
CA LEU A 100 -9.66 -1.96 -2.01
C LEU A 100 -10.51 -2.82 -2.95
N SER A 101 -9.93 -3.35 -4.04
CA SER A 101 -10.63 -4.28 -4.94
C SER A 101 -11.02 -5.60 -4.25
N PHE A 102 -10.35 -6.01 -3.17
CA PHE A 102 -10.71 -7.23 -2.43
C PHE A 102 -12.06 -7.06 -1.76
N LYS A 103 -12.38 -5.83 -1.34
CA LYS A 103 -13.68 -5.48 -0.78
C LYS A 103 -14.78 -5.65 -1.82
N GLU A 104 -14.57 -5.11 -3.02
CA GLU A 104 -15.53 -5.19 -4.12
C GLU A 104 -15.82 -6.65 -4.50
N LYS A 105 -14.80 -7.51 -4.39
CA LYS A 105 -14.86 -8.95 -4.70
C LYS A 105 -15.27 -9.81 -3.50
N LYS A 106 -15.66 -9.20 -2.37
CA LYS A 106 -16.16 -9.87 -1.16
C LYS A 106 -15.22 -10.95 -0.61
N LEU A 107 -13.90 -10.71 -0.62
CA LEU A 107 -12.97 -11.70 -0.06
C LEU A 107 -13.13 -11.82 1.47
N PRO A 108 -12.93 -13.02 2.02
CA PRO A 108 -12.83 -13.23 3.45
C PRO A 108 -11.77 -12.34 4.12
N PHE A 109 -12.08 -11.86 5.33
CA PHE A 109 -11.21 -10.97 6.09
C PHE A 109 -9.83 -11.59 6.39
N TYR A 110 -9.77 -12.89 6.67
CA TYR A 110 -8.50 -13.58 6.95
C TYR A 110 -7.55 -13.55 5.75
N ILE A 111 -8.05 -13.50 4.52
CA ILE A 111 -7.24 -13.40 3.30
C ILE A 111 -6.68 -12.00 3.15
N LEU A 112 -7.54 -11.00 3.34
CA LEU A 112 -7.18 -9.59 3.28
C LEU A 112 -6.05 -9.25 4.27
N ILE A 113 -6.24 -9.60 5.54
CA ILE A 113 -5.28 -9.27 6.60
C ILE A 113 -3.97 -10.02 6.41
N THR A 114 -4.02 -11.30 6.00
CA THR A 114 -2.81 -12.06 5.69
C THR A 114 -2.05 -11.49 4.51
N PHE A 115 -2.73 -11.04 3.45
CA PHE A 115 -2.09 -10.37 2.34
C PHE A 115 -1.39 -9.08 2.79
N ILE A 116 -2.06 -8.25 3.61
CA ILE A 116 -1.49 -7.03 4.17
C ILE A 116 -0.23 -7.33 4.98
N PHE A 117 -0.29 -8.29 5.90
CA PHE A 117 0.86 -8.68 6.70
C PHE A 117 1.97 -9.30 5.84
N GLY A 118 1.61 -10.10 4.83
CA GLY A 118 2.56 -10.61 3.83
C GLY A 118 3.32 -9.47 3.17
N LYS A 119 2.61 -8.45 2.67
CA LYS A 119 3.23 -7.28 2.06
C LYS A 119 4.14 -6.52 3.03
N GLN A 120 3.70 -6.30 4.26
CA GLN A 120 4.46 -5.49 5.23
C GLN A 120 5.66 -6.22 5.83
N VAL A 121 5.58 -7.55 5.95
CA VAL A 121 6.59 -8.38 6.61
C VAL A 121 7.61 -8.94 5.61
N TYR A 122 7.12 -9.55 4.53
CA TYR A 122 7.99 -10.23 3.56
C TYR A 122 8.61 -9.25 2.57
N ASP A 123 7.87 -8.21 2.18
CA ASP A 123 8.19 -7.20 1.15
C ASP A 123 9.47 -7.47 0.35
N ILE A 124 9.39 -8.39 -0.62
CA ILE A 124 10.58 -8.85 -1.33
C ILE A 124 11.23 -7.70 -2.11
N SER A 125 10.44 -6.69 -2.50
CA SER A 125 10.96 -5.47 -3.13
C SER A 125 11.89 -4.66 -2.20
N ARG A 126 11.71 -4.77 -0.87
CA ARG A 126 12.53 -4.10 0.13
C ARG A 126 13.77 -4.89 0.51
N PHE A 127 13.77 -6.21 0.34
CA PHE A 127 14.88 -7.08 0.74
C PHE A 127 16.24 -6.63 0.17
N PRO A 128 16.39 -6.36 -1.16
CA PRO A 128 17.67 -5.92 -1.71
C PRO A 128 18.11 -4.57 -1.15
N MET A 129 17.19 -3.61 -1.01
CA MET A 129 17.50 -2.28 -0.45
C MET A 129 17.97 -2.38 1.00
N GLU A 130 17.30 -3.20 1.81
CA GLU A 130 17.66 -3.44 3.21
C GLU A 130 19.03 -4.12 3.31
N ALA A 131 19.31 -5.08 2.43
CA ALA A 131 20.61 -5.74 2.35
C ALA A 131 21.74 -4.77 1.93
N SER A 132 21.47 -3.84 1.01
CA SER A 132 22.47 -2.87 0.53
C SER A 132 22.73 -1.71 1.49
N PHE A 133 21.70 -1.18 2.17
CA PHE A 133 21.84 0.00 3.03
C PHE A 133 22.11 -0.31 4.49
N VAL A 134 21.74 -1.50 4.98
CA VAL A 134 21.87 -1.86 6.40
C VAL A 134 22.88 -3.01 6.56
N SER A 135 22.48 -4.23 6.21
CA SER A 135 23.33 -5.42 6.20
C SER A 135 22.54 -6.60 5.66
N PRO A 136 23.12 -7.45 4.78
CA PRO A 136 22.47 -8.67 4.32
C PRO A 136 22.10 -9.62 5.47
N GLY A 137 22.94 -9.68 6.51
CA GLY A 137 22.70 -10.52 7.68
C GLY A 137 21.49 -10.05 8.50
N ILE A 138 21.37 -8.74 8.73
CA ILE A 138 20.22 -8.15 9.43
C ILE A 138 18.95 -8.34 8.61
N ALA A 139 19.01 -8.08 7.30
CA ALA A 139 17.88 -8.29 6.40
C ALA A 139 17.40 -9.75 6.47
N LEU A 140 18.31 -10.72 6.35
CA LEU A 140 17.96 -12.13 6.41
C LEU A 140 17.36 -12.53 7.76
N ILE A 141 18.00 -12.16 8.88
CA ILE A 141 17.51 -12.47 10.22
C ILE A 141 16.11 -11.91 10.45
N ARG A 142 15.87 -10.65 10.04
CA ARG A 142 14.54 -10.04 10.15
C ARG A 142 13.49 -10.86 9.40
N HIS A 143 13.75 -11.24 8.15
CA HIS A 143 12.79 -12.01 7.37
C HIS A 143 12.57 -13.40 7.96
N LEU A 144 13.61 -14.08 8.45
CA LEU A 144 13.49 -15.39 9.09
C LEU A 144 12.65 -15.35 10.37
N ILE A 145 12.93 -14.38 11.27
CA ILE A 145 12.18 -14.24 12.53
C ILE A 145 10.72 -13.88 12.26
N THR A 146 10.48 -13.01 11.27
CA THR A 146 9.12 -12.52 10.99
C THR A 146 8.36 -13.37 9.97
N PHE A 147 9.01 -14.37 9.35
CA PHE A 147 8.41 -15.25 8.34
C PHE A 147 7.07 -15.87 8.78
N PRO A 148 6.92 -16.35 10.03
CA PRO A 148 5.66 -16.96 10.46
C PRO A 148 4.51 -15.96 10.68
N ILE A 149 4.80 -14.67 10.83
CA ILE A 149 3.85 -13.66 11.31
C ILE A 149 2.60 -13.56 10.43
N PRO A 150 2.67 -13.42 9.10
CA PRO A 150 1.46 -13.34 8.27
C PRO A 150 0.58 -14.58 8.36
N ILE A 151 1.20 -15.76 8.52
CA ILE A 151 0.49 -17.04 8.67
C ILE A 151 -0.23 -17.09 10.00
N ILE A 152 0.46 -16.73 11.10
CA ILE A 152 -0.13 -16.68 12.44
C ILE A 152 -1.31 -15.71 12.47
N VAL A 153 -1.15 -14.51 11.92
CA VAL A 153 -2.22 -13.51 11.85
C VAL A 153 -3.42 -14.02 11.04
N GLY A 154 -3.16 -14.71 9.92
CA GLY A 154 -4.22 -15.34 9.12
C GLY A 154 -5.01 -16.40 9.88
N LEU A 155 -4.30 -17.28 10.60
CA LEU A 155 -4.93 -18.32 11.40
C LEU A 155 -5.75 -17.73 12.55
N LEU A 156 -5.24 -16.68 13.21
CA LEU A 156 -5.98 -15.95 14.23
C LEU A 156 -7.23 -15.27 13.65
N ALA A 157 -7.11 -14.61 12.50
CA ALA A 157 -8.23 -13.98 11.83
C ALA A 157 -9.28 -15.01 11.38
N LEU A 158 -8.86 -16.16 10.85
CA LEU A 158 -9.76 -17.25 10.49
C LEU A 158 -10.47 -17.82 11.72
N LYS A 159 -9.77 -17.97 12.86
CA LYS A 159 -10.36 -18.46 14.11
C LYS A 159 -11.38 -17.48 14.70
N LEU A 160 -11.09 -16.18 14.66
CA LEU A 160 -11.91 -15.14 15.31
C LEU A 160 -13.07 -14.66 14.43
N TYR A 161 -12.86 -14.58 13.11
CA TYR A 161 -13.82 -14.00 12.16
C TYR A 161 -14.33 -15.01 11.13
N GLY A 162 -13.83 -16.25 11.10
CA GLY A 162 -14.25 -17.25 10.12
C GLY A 162 -14.09 -16.74 8.68
N SER A 163 -15.07 -17.05 7.84
CA SER A 163 -15.14 -16.56 6.46
C SER A 163 -15.86 -15.22 6.31
N THR A 164 -15.95 -14.42 7.38
CA THR A 164 -16.60 -13.10 7.32
C THR A 164 -15.94 -12.24 6.25
N VAL A 165 -16.75 -11.69 5.35
CA VAL A 165 -16.29 -10.82 4.27
C VAL A 165 -15.68 -9.54 4.85
N SER A 166 -14.62 -9.03 4.21
CA SER A 166 -13.88 -7.82 4.60
C SER A 166 -14.74 -6.73 5.27
N ILE A 167 -14.31 -6.26 6.44
CA ILE A 167 -15.02 -5.30 7.28
C ILE A 167 -15.39 -4.05 6.47
N ASN A 168 -16.66 -3.66 6.54
CA ASN A 168 -17.17 -2.47 5.85
C ASN A 168 -16.61 -1.21 6.57
N PRO A 169 -15.81 -0.36 5.91
CA PRO A 169 -15.27 0.84 6.53
C PRO A 169 -16.29 1.98 6.45
N THR A 170 -17.55 1.75 6.84
CA THR A 170 -18.46 2.85 7.21
C THR A 170 -18.02 3.45 8.55
N LEU A 171 -16.71 3.65 8.73
CA LEU A 171 -16.21 4.76 9.51
C LEU A 171 -16.48 5.97 8.64
N LYS A 172 -17.50 6.75 9.02
CA LYS A 172 -17.75 8.11 8.53
C LYS A 172 -16.41 8.80 8.32
N ALA A 173 -15.93 8.81 7.09
CA ALA A 173 -14.74 9.54 6.71
C ALA A 173 -15.14 11.01 6.69
N GLY A 174 -15.14 11.66 7.86
CA GLY A 174 -15.07 13.11 7.99
C GLY A 174 -16.11 13.96 7.26
N GLU A 175 -17.33 13.47 7.03
CA GLU A 175 -18.46 14.31 6.59
C GLU A 175 -19.33 14.67 7.82
N LYS A 176 -18.73 15.43 8.72
CA LYS A 176 -19.42 16.29 9.68
C LYS A 176 -18.79 17.65 9.42
N ASP A 177 -19.49 18.47 8.64
CA ASP A 177 -19.25 19.91 8.36
C ASP A 177 -19.35 20.31 6.87
N ASP A 178 -19.90 19.44 5.99
CA ASP A 178 -20.55 19.95 4.79
C ASP A 178 -21.86 20.62 5.22
N SER A 179 -21.71 21.91 5.51
CA SER A 179 -22.80 22.85 5.71
C SER A 179 -23.62 22.87 4.42
N ASN A 180 -24.78 22.22 4.48
CA ASN A 180 -25.85 22.38 3.51
C ASN A 180 -26.33 23.84 3.52
N ASN A 181 -25.63 24.71 2.79
CA ASN A 181 -26.19 25.98 2.35
C ASN A 181 -27.04 25.71 1.10
N ILE A 182 -28.14 24.99 1.30
CA ILE A 182 -29.33 25.14 0.48
C ILE A 182 -30.22 26.09 1.28
N ASN A 183 -30.27 27.35 0.84
CA ASN A 183 -31.37 28.25 1.16
C ASN A 183 -31.52 29.27 0.03
N SER A 184 -32.63 29.07 -0.70
CA SER A 184 -33.41 29.98 -1.56
C SER A 184 -32.68 30.90 -2.54
#